data_AF-A0A954FT31-F1
#
_entry.id   AF-A0A954FT31-F1
#
_cell.length_a   1.000
_cell.length_b   1.000
_cell.length_c   1.000
_cell.angle_alpha   90.00
_cell.angle_beta   90.00
_cell.angle_gamma   90.00
#
_symmetry.space_group_name_H-M   'P 1'
#
loop_
_entity.id
_entity.type
_entity.pdbx_description
1 polymer ?
#
loop_
_entity_poly.entity_id
_entity_poly.type
_entity_poly.pdbx_seq_one_letter_code
_entity_poly.pdbx_strand_id
1 'polypeptide(L)'
;MLHRSILCAVLVALLSNASRAYACCQSDATDGIWHPITAVLGGEEVPKTVRDGIVLKLSGDQYAVTVNGTPDKGRCVVDTTVKPSRITIVGTAGPNQGKTLLAIFEVREDGVLRVCYDLNGKEFPDEFLAPRGSTKYLVEYRKELPPGAEILGEVVGVPDGDVLELQTAEQKKFRVRLNGIDAPESEQPFGAKSKELLKQLVGGKTVRVVTQGEDRSGQIIGDVYLKGAEATPGNEEIHLNNHLVENGLAWHFVRFAPDNKTLASSEQRARDNKAGLWAEADPVAPWDWRRQQAEKRNDKK
;
A
#
# COMPACT_ATOMS: atom_id res chain seq x y z
N MET A 1 44.50 -27.28 69.81
CA MET A 1 44.45 -28.30 68.74
C MET A 1 43.33 -27.91 67.78
N LEU A 2 43.64 -27.78 66.49
CA LEU A 2 42.81 -27.93 65.27
C LEU A 2 41.35 -27.39 65.31
N HIS A 3 40.79 -26.68 64.33
CA HIS A 3 41.10 -26.46 62.92
C HIS A 3 40.06 -25.50 62.31
N ARG A 4 40.46 -24.83 61.21
CA ARG A 4 39.65 -24.43 60.03
C ARG A 4 38.83 -23.12 60.03
N SER A 5 39.53 -22.10 59.54
CA SER A 5 39.16 -21.12 58.50
C SER A 5 37.93 -21.43 57.64
N ILE A 6 37.03 -20.44 57.49
CA ILE A 6 36.37 -20.11 56.21
C ILE A 6 36.27 -18.57 56.11
N LEU A 7 37.03 -18.03 55.15
CA LEU A 7 36.93 -16.67 54.64
C LEU A 7 35.58 -16.50 53.92
N CYS A 8 34.77 -15.50 54.30
CA CYS A 8 33.72 -14.97 53.42
C CYS A 8 34.13 -13.56 53.01
N ALA A 9 34.55 -13.44 51.75
CA ALA A 9 34.91 -12.18 51.12
C ALA A 9 33.65 -11.31 50.99
N VAL A 10 33.67 -10.13 51.63
CA VAL A 10 32.70 -9.06 51.39
C VAL A 10 33.04 -8.44 50.04
N LEU A 11 32.21 -8.72 49.04
CA LEU A 11 32.30 -8.12 47.72
C LEU A 11 31.86 -6.65 47.81
N VAL A 12 32.82 -5.73 47.73
CA VAL A 12 32.56 -4.30 47.52
C VAL A 12 32.12 -4.13 46.06
N ALA A 13 30.81 -4.01 45.82
CA ALA A 13 30.30 -3.61 44.53
C ALA A 13 30.58 -2.12 44.32
N LEU A 14 31.58 -1.84 43.51
CA LEU A 14 31.90 -0.51 42.99
C LEU A 14 30.71 0.05 42.23
N LEU A 15 30.30 1.26 42.60
CA LEU A 15 29.41 2.14 41.83
C LEU A 15 30.05 2.37 40.45
N SER A 16 29.60 1.65 39.44
CA SER A 16 29.85 2.01 38.06
C SER A 16 28.72 2.92 37.57
N ASN A 17 29.16 4.04 36.98
CA ASN A 17 28.34 5.11 36.45
C ASN A 17 27.08 4.61 35.77
N ALA A 18 25.97 5.22 36.14
CA ALA A 18 24.76 5.24 35.35
C ALA A 18 25.09 5.79 33.96
N SER A 19 25.48 4.89 33.05
CA SER A 19 25.11 5.02 31.66
C SER A 19 23.60 5.13 31.68
N ARG A 20 23.08 6.36 31.59
CA ARG A 20 21.74 6.61 31.09
C ARG A 20 21.71 5.93 29.74
N ALA A 21 21.33 4.66 29.74
CA ALA A 21 20.64 4.05 28.64
C ALA A 21 19.49 5.02 28.38
N TYR A 22 19.67 5.90 27.39
CA TYR A 22 18.54 6.44 26.68
C TYR A 22 17.73 5.22 26.33
N ALA A 23 16.63 5.05 27.04
CA ALA A 23 15.68 4.00 26.77
C ALA A 23 15.29 4.21 25.31
N CYS A 24 15.91 3.42 24.44
CA CYS A 24 15.50 3.13 23.08
C CYS A 24 14.18 2.33 23.18
N CYS A 25 13.19 2.87 23.89
CA CYS A 25 11.85 2.36 23.87
C CYS A 25 11.26 2.77 22.52
N GLN A 26 11.49 1.87 21.55
CA GLN A 26 10.57 1.45 20.50
C GLN A 26 9.60 2.50 19.98
N SER A 27 9.65 2.74 18.66
CA SER A 27 8.44 3.08 17.92
C SER A 27 8.27 2.16 16.72
N ASP A 28 8.16 0.85 16.96
CA ASP A 28 7.64 -0.12 15.98
C ASP A 28 6.30 0.36 15.36
N ALA A 29 5.55 1.18 16.10
CA ALA A 29 4.27 1.74 15.67
C ALA A 29 4.36 2.65 14.43
N THR A 30 5.44 3.44 14.28
CA THR A 30 5.62 4.34 13.13
C THR A 30 6.37 3.67 11.99
N ASP A 31 7.12 2.60 12.25
CA ASP A 31 7.88 1.89 11.22
C ASP A 31 6.95 1.29 10.17
N GLY A 32 7.33 1.43 8.90
CA GLY A 32 6.53 0.94 7.79
C GLY A 32 6.65 1.80 6.54
N ILE A 33 5.92 1.38 5.51
CA ILE A 33 5.67 2.16 4.30
C ILE A 33 4.27 2.73 4.42
N TRP A 34 4.11 4.00 4.08
CA TRP A 34 2.94 4.81 4.37
C TRP A 34 2.51 5.58 3.11
N HIS A 35 1.22 5.50 2.80
CA HIS A 35 0.59 6.11 1.62
C HIS A 35 -0.43 7.15 2.07
N PRO A 36 -0.43 8.40 1.54
CA PRO A 36 -1.35 9.44 1.99
C PRO A 36 -2.81 9.16 1.61
N ILE A 37 -3.71 9.21 2.60
CA ILE A 37 -5.17 9.18 2.44
C ILE A 37 -5.71 10.60 2.20
N THR A 38 -5.28 11.55 3.03
CA THR A 38 -5.63 12.97 2.95
C THR A 38 -4.36 13.79 3.12
N ALA A 39 -4.31 14.99 2.53
CA ALA A 39 -3.20 15.89 2.74
C ALA A 39 -3.62 17.34 2.47
N VAL A 40 -3.25 18.25 3.37
CA VAL A 40 -3.56 19.68 3.33
C VAL A 40 -2.27 20.45 3.57
N LEU A 41 -1.91 21.34 2.66
CA LEU A 41 -0.74 22.21 2.76
C LEU A 41 -1.20 23.66 2.82
N GLY A 42 -0.93 24.34 3.93
CA GLY A 42 -1.26 25.76 4.08
C GLY A 42 -2.72 26.08 3.77
N GLY A 43 -3.64 25.20 4.20
CA GLY A 43 -5.10 25.31 4.03
C GLY A 43 -5.66 24.81 2.69
N GLU A 44 -4.82 24.40 1.75
CA GLU A 44 -5.25 23.91 0.45
C GLU A 44 -5.06 22.38 0.37
N GLU A 45 -6.06 21.67 -0.15
CA GLU A 45 -5.94 20.23 -0.36
C GLU A 45 -4.86 19.92 -1.39
N VAL A 46 -3.99 18.96 -1.07
CA VAL A 46 -2.99 18.48 -2.02
C VAL A 46 -3.71 17.64 -3.08
N PRO A 47 -3.54 17.97 -4.38
CA PRO A 47 -4.21 17.24 -5.46
C PRO A 47 -3.95 15.74 -5.38
N LYS A 48 -4.97 14.93 -5.66
CA LYS A 48 -4.88 13.46 -5.62
C LYS A 48 -3.70 12.94 -6.45
N THR A 49 -3.48 13.49 -7.64
CA THR A 49 -2.36 13.11 -8.53
C THR A 49 -0.99 13.29 -7.90
N VAL A 50 -0.83 14.26 -6.98
CA VAL A 50 0.40 14.45 -6.22
C VAL A 50 0.45 13.47 -5.05
N ARG A 51 -0.66 13.29 -4.32
CA ARG A 51 -0.75 12.35 -3.19
C ARG A 51 -0.45 10.91 -3.60
N ASP A 52 -0.99 10.47 -4.72
CA ASP A 52 -0.76 9.13 -5.30
C ASP A 52 0.72 8.93 -5.74
N GLY A 53 1.52 10.00 -5.78
CA GLY A 53 2.95 9.95 -6.06
C GLY A 53 3.83 10.04 -4.81
N ILE A 54 3.24 10.08 -3.60
CA ILE A 54 3.96 10.20 -2.33
C ILE A 54 4.02 8.85 -1.63
N VAL A 55 5.23 8.41 -1.29
CA VAL A 55 5.46 7.22 -0.45
C VAL A 55 6.41 7.60 0.68
N LEU A 56 5.98 7.45 1.92
CA LEU A 56 6.79 7.68 3.12
C LEU A 56 7.22 6.33 3.71
N LYS A 57 8.52 6.15 3.93
CA LYS A 57 9.08 5.02 4.66
C LYS A 57 9.74 5.51 5.94
N LEU A 58 9.35 4.92 7.06
CA LEU A 58 9.97 5.11 8.36
C LEU A 58 10.57 3.77 8.81
N SER A 59 11.80 3.79 9.31
CA SER A 59 12.51 2.60 9.75
C SER A 59 13.51 2.98 10.84
N GLY A 60 13.15 2.76 12.11
CA GLY A 60 13.96 3.17 13.24
C GLY A 60 14.25 4.67 13.24
N ASP A 61 15.53 5.04 13.10
CA ASP A 61 15.98 6.43 13.06
C ASP A 61 16.08 7.02 11.65
N GLN A 62 15.52 6.35 10.64
CA GLN A 62 15.59 6.75 9.24
C GLN A 62 14.22 7.08 8.65
N TYR A 63 14.20 8.10 7.79
CA TYR A 63 13.09 8.35 6.89
C TYR A 63 13.56 8.34 5.43
N ALA A 64 12.66 7.91 4.55
CA ALA A 64 12.76 8.15 3.13
C ALA A 64 11.37 8.52 2.61
N VAL A 65 11.25 9.64 1.90
CA VAL A 65 10.03 9.99 1.19
C VAL A 65 10.33 10.11 -0.30
N THR A 66 9.43 9.62 -1.14
CA THR A 66 9.47 9.91 -2.57
C THR A 66 8.27 10.77 -2.89
N VAL A 67 8.45 11.88 -3.60
CA VAL A 67 7.38 12.75 -4.08
C VAL A 67 7.48 12.84 -5.59
N ASN A 68 6.53 12.27 -6.33
CA ASN A 68 6.52 12.23 -7.80
C ASN A 68 7.85 11.72 -8.40
N GLY A 69 8.42 10.68 -7.79
CA GLY A 69 9.69 10.08 -8.20
C GLY A 69 10.95 10.80 -7.73
N THR A 70 10.83 11.93 -7.04
CA THR A 70 11.97 12.63 -6.43
C THR A 70 12.19 12.11 -5.01
N PRO A 71 13.31 11.42 -4.73
CA PRO A 71 13.60 10.90 -3.40
C PRO A 71 14.16 11.99 -2.48
N ASP A 72 13.79 11.92 -1.21
CA ASP A 72 14.30 12.69 -0.09
C ASP A 72 14.54 11.72 1.08
N LYS A 73 15.70 11.80 1.73
CA LYS A 73 16.11 10.82 2.75
C LYS A 73 16.84 11.51 3.88
N GLY A 74 16.79 10.90 5.06
CA GLY A 74 17.57 11.35 6.19
C GLY A 74 17.25 10.60 7.47
N ARG A 75 17.39 11.31 8.58
CA ARG A 75 17.18 10.74 9.92
C ARG A 75 15.94 11.31 10.56
N CYS A 76 15.31 10.52 11.41
CA CYS A 76 14.22 10.97 12.26
C CYS A 76 14.46 10.59 13.72
N VAL A 77 14.00 11.43 14.63
CA VAL A 77 13.98 11.18 16.08
C VAL A 77 12.56 11.30 16.56
N VAL A 78 12.02 10.21 17.11
CA VAL A 78 10.67 10.12 17.64
C VAL A 78 10.69 10.33 19.15
N ASP A 79 9.79 11.18 19.65
CA ASP A 79 9.56 11.44 21.06
C ASP A 79 8.08 11.23 21.39
N THR A 80 7.77 10.11 22.04
CA THR A 80 6.41 9.73 22.48
C THR A 80 6.14 10.10 23.93
N THR A 81 7.12 10.68 24.63
CA THR A 81 7.01 11.07 26.05
C THR A 81 6.22 12.36 26.25
N VAL A 82 6.07 13.13 25.17
CA VAL A 82 5.26 14.36 25.07
C VAL A 82 3.95 14.11 24.33
N LYS A 83 2.95 14.98 24.56
CA LYS A 83 1.66 14.94 23.89
C LYS A 83 1.33 16.32 23.29
N PRO A 84 1.03 16.43 21.99
CA PRO A 84 1.13 15.37 20.97
C PRO A 84 2.55 14.79 20.83
N SER A 85 2.67 13.52 20.41
CA SER A 85 3.99 12.91 20.17
C SER A 85 4.71 13.67 19.06
N ARG A 86 6.04 13.73 19.13
CA ARG A 86 6.86 14.55 18.22
C ARG A 86 7.78 13.70 17.36
N ILE A 87 8.04 14.17 16.15
CA ILE A 87 9.07 13.63 15.27
C ILE A 87 9.91 14.79 14.72
N THR A 88 11.23 14.70 14.93
CA THR A 88 12.22 15.62 14.35
C THR A 88 12.84 14.95 13.14
N ILE A 89 12.81 15.59 11.98
CA ILE A 89 13.32 15.06 10.72
C ILE A 89 14.51 15.91 10.26
N VAL A 90 15.62 15.26 9.91
CA VAL A 90 16.82 15.93 9.40
C VAL A 90 17.18 15.31 8.05
N GLY A 91 17.05 16.10 6.99
CA GLY A 91 17.34 15.63 5.63
C GLY A 91 18.84 15.51 5.39
N THR A 92 19.27 14.37 4.87
CA THR A 92 20.67 14.10 4.52
C THR A 92 20.90 14.05 3.00
N ALA A 93 19.85 13.83 2.21
CA ALA A 93 19.90 13.87 0.75
C ALA A 93 18.53 14.22 0.16
N GLY A 94 18.51 14.91 -0.98
CA GLY A 94 17.29 15.33 -1.67
C GLY A 94 16.89 16.78 -1.39
N PRO A 95 15.66 17.20 -1.74
CA PRO A 95 15.17 18.57 -1.60
C PRO A 95 15.26 19.18 -0.18
N ASN A 96 15.33 18.35 0.86
CA ASN A 96 15.46 18.77 2.26
C ASN A 96 16.87 18.54 2.85
N GLN A 97 17.89 18.27 2.03
CA GLN A 97 19.25 18.12 2.52
C GLN A 97 19.69 19.33 3.36
N GLY A 98 20.16 19.06 4.58
CA GLY A 98 20.60 20.08 5.54
C GLY A 98 19.47 20.82 6.26
N LYS A 99 18.20 20.53 5.95
CA LYS A 99 17.05 21.11 6.62
C LYS A 99 16.58 20.24 7.78
N THR A 100 16.00 20.88 8.78
CA THR A 100 15.26 20.24 9.86
C THR A 100 13.77 20.53 9.68
N LEU A 101 12.94 19.49 9.74
CA LEU A 101 11.48 19.61 9.79
C LEU A 101 11.01 19.12 11.16
N LEU A 102 10.06 19.84 11.75
CA LEU A 102 9.50 19.51 13.06
C LEU A 102 8.04 19.12 12.88
N ALA A 103 7.64 17.99 13.44
CA ALA A 103 6.29 17.49 13.31
C ALA A 103 5.75 16.94 14.63
N ILE A 104 4.43 17.03 14.77
CA ILE A 104 3.67 16.19 15.70
C ILE A 104 3.02 15.05 14.95
N PHE A 105 2.82 13.92 15.63
CA PHE A 105 2.17 12.76 15.05
C PHE A 105 1.34 11.98 16.07
N GLU A 106 0.41 11.18 15.55
CA GLU A 106 -0.28 10.13 16.28
C GLU A 106 -0.49 8.94 15.36
N VAL A 107 -0.50 7.73 15.93
CA VAL A 107 -1.02 6.53 15.26
C VAL A 107 -2.35 6.21 15.95
N ARG A 108 -3.44 6.28 15.19
CA ARG A 108 -4.79 6.00 15.68
C ARG A 108 -5.03 4.49 15.79
N GLU A 109 -6.07 4.12 16.55
CA GLU A 109 -6.46 2.71 16.74
C GLU A 109 -6.82 2.00 15.43
N ASP A 110 -7.32 2.74 14.44
CA ASP A 110 -7.61 2.23 13.10
C ASP A 110 -6.36 2.02 12.22
N GLY A 111 -5.16 2.33 12.75
CA GLY A 111 -3.88 2.19 12.06
C GLY A 111 -3.51 3.38 11.17
N VAL A 112 -4.27 4.47 11.20
CA VAL A 112 -3.94 5.71 10.48
C VAL A 112 -2.84 6.48 11.21
N LEU A 113 -1.76 6.81 10.50
CA LEU A 113 -0.73 7.72 10.98
C LEU A 113 -1.12 9.14 10.56
N ARG A 114 -1.47 10.00 11.52
CA ARG A 114 -1.68 11.43 11.27
C ARG A 114 -0.42 12.20 11.65
N VAL A 115 0.07 13.04 10.74
CA VAL A 115 1.26 13.87 10.95
C VAL A 115 0.97 15.30 10.55
N CYS A 116 1.37 16.25 11.40
CA CYS A 116 1.38 17.67 11.07
C CYS A 116 2.81 18.19 11.15
N TYR A 117 3.33 18.65 10.01
CA TYR A 117 4.69 19.19 9.87
C TYR A 117 4.68 20.70 9.89
N ASP A 118 5.68 21.31 10.51
CA ASP A 118 6.16 22.64 10.15
C ASP A 118 7.29 22.51 9.13
N LEU A 119 7.01 22.83 7.87
CA LEU A 119 7.98 22.70 6.79
C LEU A 119 9.13 23.72 6.88
N ASN A 120 9.01 24.75 7.72
CA ASN A 120 10.10 25.69 7.99
C ASN A 120 11.02 25.24 9.14
N GLY A 121 10.62 24.22 9.90
CA GLY A 121 11.39 23.71 11.03
C GLY A 121 11.58 24.69 12.18
N LYS A 122 10.69 25.67 12.34
CA LYS A 122 10.82 26.69 13.40
C LYS A 122 10.36 26.17 14.75
N GLU A 123 9.24 25.45 14.76
CA GLU A 123 8.63 24.92 15.97
C GLU A 123 7.83 23.65 15.69
N PHE A 124 7.67 22.80 16.71
CA PHE A 124 6.68 21.73 16.66
C PHE A 124 5.28 22.36 16.59
N PRO A 125 4.39 21.93 15.67
CA PRO A 125 3.01 22.37 15.71
C PRO A 125 2.34 21.98 17.04
N ASP A 126 1.45 22.83 17.55
CA ASP A 126 0.70 22.54 18.78
C ASP A 126 -0.56 21.69 18.52
N GLU A 127 -1.10 21.76 17.30
CA GLU A 127 -2.33 21.10 16.88
C GLU A 127 -2.19 20.49 15.48
N PHE A 128 -3.03 19.49 15.19
CA PHE A 128 -3.12 18.86 13.87
C PHE A 128 -3.92 19.71 12.88
N LEU A 129 -3.41 20.89 12.56
CA LEU A 129 -4.04 21.85 11.66
C LEU A 129 -3.04 22.42 10.66
N ALA A 130 -3.52 22.65 9.44
CA ALA A 130 -2.80 23.38 8.40
C ALA A 130 -3.58 24.63 7.99
N PRO A 131 -3.53 25.74 8.76
CA PRO A 131 -4.28 26.96 8.46
C PRO A 131 -3.90 27.57 7.11
N ARG A 132 -4.87 28.27 6.49
CA ARG A 132 -4.65 28.95 5.20
C ARG A 132 -3.48 29.93 5.27
N GLY A 133 -2.53 29.80 4.33
CA GLY A 133 -1.35 30.67 4.26
C GLY A 133 -0.21 30.32 5.24
N SER A 134 -0.36 29.26 6.04
CA SER A 134 0.73 28.73 6.87
C SER A 134 1.68 27.82 6.08
N THR A 135 2.83 27.49 6.68
CA THR A 135 3.74 26.46 6.16
C THR A 135 3.49 25.09 6.77
N LYS A 136 2.33 24.91 7.41
CA LYS A 136 1.99 23.65 8.04
C LYS A 136 1.44 22.67 6.99
N TYR A 137 1.86 21.42 7.09
CA TYR A 137 1.43 20.34 6.23
C TYR A 137 0.79 19.26 7.09
N LEU A 138 -0.53 19.07 6.97
CA LEU A 138 -1.28 18.05 7.68
C LEU A 138 -1.59 16.90 6.72
N VAL A 139 -1.29 15.67 7.13
CA VAL A 139 -1.47 14.49 6.29
C VAL A 139 -1.84 13.29 7.14
N GLU A 140 -2.76 12.48 6.63
CA GLU A 140 -3.10 11.19 7.19
C GLU A 140 -2.63 10.10 6.24
N TYR A 141 -1.94 9.11 6.77
CA TYR A 141 -1.39 8.00 6.00
C TYR A 141 -2.03 6.68 6.44
N ARG A 142 -2.19 5.76 5.48
CA ARG A 142 -2.36 4.34 5.78
C ARG A 142 -1.04 3.61 5.64
N LYS A 143 -0.86 2.58 6.45
CA LYS A 143 0.27 1.66 6.32
C LYS A 143 0.06 0.73 5.13
N GLU A 144 1.11 0.49 4.37
CA GLU A 144 1.17 -0.52 3.32
C GLU A 144 0.96 -1.91 3.93
N LEU A 145 0.12 -2.71 3.29
CA LEU A 145 -0.11 -4.08 3.72
C LEU A 145 1.03 -4.98 3.23
N PRO A 146 1.63 -5.80 4.12
CA PRO A 146 2.67 -6.74 3.68
C PRO A 146 2.07 -7.78 2.73
N PRO A 147 2.86 -8.37 1.84
CA PRO A 147 2.44 -9.54 1.07
C PRO A 147 1.96 -10.68 1.99
N GLY A 148 0.90 -11.38 1.58
CA GLY A 148 0.24 -12.42 2.37
C GLY A 148 -0.77 -11.90 3.40
N ALA A 149 -0.93 -10.58 3.55
CA ALA A 149 -2.02 -10.04 4.35
C ALA A 149 -3.37 -10.36 3.70
N GLU A 150 -4.37 -10.60 4.55
CA GLU A 150 -5.72 -10.89 4.08
C GLU A 150 -6.66 -9.70 4.30
N ILE A 151 -7.44 -9.38 3.27
CA ILE A 151 -8.52 -8.40 3.34
C ILE A 151 -9.83 -9.12 3.08
N LEU A 152 -10.79 -8.98 3.99
CA LEU A 152 -12.17 -9.37 3.79
C LEU A 152 -13.00 -8.11 3.56
N GLY A 153 -13.64 -8.01 2.39
CA GLY A 153 -14.42 -6.82 2.06
C GLY A 153 -15.51 -7.09 1.04
N GLU A 154 -16.59 -6.33 1.12
CA GLU A 154 -17.64 -6.30 0.12
C GLU A 154 -17.16 -5.53 -1.12
N VAL A 155 -17.43 -6.07 -2.32
CA VAL A 155 -17.18 -5.35 -3.57
C VAL A 155 -18.24 -4.27 -3.77
N VAL A 156 -17.85 -3.02 -3.54
CA VAL A 156 -18.70 -1.84 -3.70
C VAL A 156 -18.55 -1.18 -5.08
N GLY A 157 -17.52 -1.55 -5.85
CA GLY A 157 -17.30 -1.02 -7.19
C GLY A 157 -16.38 -1.89 -8.04
N VAL A 158 -16.53 -1.76 -9.37
CA VAL A 158 -15.66 -2.39 -10.38
C VAL A 158 -15.26 -1.29 -11.37
N PRO A 159 -14.16 -0.56 -11.12
CA PRO A 159 -13.69 0.50 -12.01
C PRO A 159 -13.26 -0.02 -13.38
N ASP A 160 -12.67 -1.22 -13.43
CA ASP A 160 -12.10 -1.84 -14.64
C ASP A 160 -12.25 -3.36 -14.62
N GLY A 161 -12.00 -4.03 -15.75
CA GLY A 161 -12.18 -5.48 -15.93
C GLY A 161 -11.26 -6.38 -15.09
N ASP A 162 -10.30 -5.80 -14.37
CA ASP A 162 -9.37 -6.46 -13.46
C ASP A 162 -9.13 -5.62 -12.18
N VAL A 163 -10.03 -4.68 -11.87
CA VAL A 163 -9.94 -3.81 -10.68
C VAL A 163 -11.23 -3.82 -9.88
N LEU A 164 -11.09 -4.00 -8.56
CA LEU A 164 -12.18 -3.95 -7.59
C LEU A 164 -12.00 -2.78 -6.61
N GLU A 165 -13.11 -2.23 -6.16
CA GLU A 165 -13.19 -1.37 -4.98
C GLU A 165 -13.91 -2.13 -3.87
N LEU A 166 -13.22 -2.31 -2.74
CA LEU A 166 -13.68 -3.07 -1.59
C LEU A 166 -13.98 -2.15 -0.41
N GLN A 167 -14.96 -2.52 0.40
CA GLN A 167 -15.22 -1.91 1.70
C GLN A 167 -15.23 -3.01 2.78
N THR A 168 -14.38 -2.88 3.79
CA THR A 168 -14.34 -3.83 4.92
C THR A 168 -15.46 -3.54 5.92
N ALA A 169 -15.68 -4.44 6.87
CA ALA A 169 -16.65 -4.25 7.95
C ALA A 169 -16.35 -2.97 8.77
N GLU A 170 -15.07 -2.66 8.96
CA GLU A 170 -14.55 -1.46 9.62
C GLU A 170 -14.61 -0.20 8.73
N GLN A 171 -15.34 -0.25 7.61
CA GLN A 171 -15.53 0.87 6.67
C GLN A 171 -14.25 1.33 5.96
N LYS A 172 -13.17 0.52 5.98
CA LYS A 172 -11.94 0.82 5.23
C LYS A 172 -12.15 0.50 3.76
N LYS A 173 -11.74 1.43 2.88
CA LYS A 173 -11.84 1.26 1.43
C LYS A 173 -10.50 0.86 0.84
N PHE A 174 -10.51 -0.16 -0.01
CA PHE A 174 -9.33 -0.62 -0.74
C PHE A 174 -9.62 -0.67 -2.23
N ARG A 175 -8.66 -0.26 -3.04
CA ARG A 175 -8.68 -0.50 -4.48
C ARG A 175 -7.72 -1.65 -4.77
N VAL A 176 -8.21 -2.71 -5.42
CA VAL A 176 -7.48 -3.96 -5.64
C VAL A 176 -7.40 -4.23 -7.13
N ARG A 177 -6.19 -4.31 -7.68
CA ARG A 177 -5.92 -4.86 -9.00
C ARG A 177 -5.64 -6.34 -8.87
N LEU A 178 -6.29 -7.15 -9.71
CA LEU A 178 -6.11 -8.59 -9.69
C LEU A 178 -4.70 -8.95 -10.17
N ASN A 179 -3.98 -9.70 -9.34
CA ASN A 179 -2.63 -10.15 -9.62
C ASN A 179 -2.55 -11.04 -10.87
N GLY A 180 -1.51 -10.83 -11.68
CA GLY A 180 -1.14 -11.70 -12.80
C GLY A 180 -2.02 -11.63 -14.04
N ILE A 181 -3.05 -10.79 -14.07
CA ILE A 181 -3.97 -10.65 -15.21
C ILE A 181 -4.01 -9.21 -15.71
N ASP A 182 -4.51 -9.02 -16.93
CA ASP A 182 -4.74 -7.70 -17.56
C ASP A 182 -6.01 -7.82 -18.39
N ALA A 183 -7.05 -7.05 -18.05
CA ALA A 183 -8.31 -7.07 -18.78
C ALA A 183 -8.27 -6.12 -20.01
N PRO A 184 -9.08 -6.36 -21.06
CA PRO A 184 -9.18 -5.42 -22.16
C PRO A 184 -9.63 -4.04 -21.68
N GLU A 185 -8.97 -2.98 -22.16
CA GLU A 185 -9.24 -1.60 -21.77
C GLU A 185 -10.69 -1.21 -22.12
N SER A 186 -11.28 -0.24 -21.41
CA SER A 186 -12.70 0.11 -21.60
C SER A 186 -13.09 0.46 -23.06
N GLU A 187 -12.19 1.05 -23.84
CA GLU A 187 -12.39 1.39 -25.25
C GLU A 187 -11.92 0.31 -26.24
N GLN A 188 -11.32 -0.77 -25.74
CA GLN A 188 -10.87 -1.90 -26.52
C GLN A 188 -12.04 -2.85 -26.83
N PRO A 189 -12.00 -3.59 -27.96
CA PRO A 189 -12.88 -4.74 -28.15
C PRO A 189 -12.93 -5.64 -26.91
N PHE A 190 -14.14 -6.12 -26.60
CA PHE A 190 -14.47 -6.87 -25.39
C PHE A 190 -14.32 -6.15 -24.03
N GLY A 191 -13.73 -4.95 -23.93
CA GLY A 191 -13.47 -4.27 -22.65
C GLY A 191 -14.71 -4.01 -21.80
N ALA A 192 -15.72 -3.36 -22.38
CA ALA A 192 -16.99 -3.11 -21.69
C ALA A 192 -17.68 -4.41 -21.23
N LYS A 193 -17.58 -5.48 -22.04
CA LYS A 193 -18.19 -6.78 -21.72
C LYS A 193 -17.43 -7.50 -20.61
N SER A 194 -16.09 -7.48 -20.62
CA SER A 194 -15.26 -8.04 -19.55
C SER A 194 -15.59 -7.38 -18.21
N LYS A 195 -15.62 -6.05 -18.16
CA LYS A 195 -15.98 -5.28 -16.97
C LYS A 195 -17.37 -5.60 -16.45
N GLU A 196 -18.37 -5.67 -17.33
CA GLU A 196 -19.75 -5.98 -16.93
C GLU A 196 -19.88 -7.40 -16.38
N LEU A 197 -19.21 -8.38 -16.99
CA LEU A 197 -19.21 -9.76 -16.50
C LEU A 197 -18.50 -9.90 -15.14
N LEU A 198 -17.37 -9.19 -14.94
CA LEU A 198 -16.74 -9.11 -13.62
C LEU A 198 -17.72 -8.52 -12.60
N LYS A 199 -18.36 -7.40 -12.91
CA LYS A 199 -19.34 -6.76 -12.03
C LYS A 199 -20.50 -7.68 -11.65
N GLN A 200 -21.05 -8.44 -12.60
CA GLN A 200 -22.10 -9.42 -12.34
C GLN A 200 -21.62 -10.55 -11.42
N LEU A 201 -20.37 -10.98 -11.59
CA LEU A 201 -19.77 -12.04 -10.80
C LEU A 201 -19.53 -11.63 -9.35
N VAL A 202 -19.12 -10.38 -9.09
CA VAL A 202 -18.63 -9.97 -7.77
C VAL A 202 -19.42 -8.89 -7.05
N GLY A 203 -20.28 -8.13 -7.74
CA GLY A 203 -20.96 -6.96 -7.17
C GLY A 203 -21.77 -7.29 -5.91
N GLY A 204 -21.51 -6.56 -4.82
CA GLY A 204 -22.17 -6.75 -3.53
C GLY A 204 -21.79 -8.05 -2.79
N LYS A 205 -20.84 -8.84 -3.32
CA LYS A 205 -20.32 -10.04 -2.64
C LYS A 205 -19.13 -9.69 -1.77
N THR A 206 -18.96 -10.41 -0.66
CA THR A 206 -17.73 -10.37 0.12
C THR A 206 -16.67 -11.26 -0.53
N VAL A 207 -15.48 -10.70 -0.74
CA VAL A 207 -14.30 -11.40 -1.25
C VAL A 207 -13.21 -11.45 -0.19
N ARG A 208 -12.34 -12.46 -0.29
CA ARG A 208 -11.07 -12.53 0.43
C ARG A 208 -9.95 -12.18 -0.54
N VAL A 209 -9.09 -11.24 -0.19
CA VAL A 209 -7.92 -10.85 -0.98
C VAL A 209 -6.67 -11.23 -0.22
N VAL A 210 -5.77 -11.96 -0.86
CA VAL A 210 -4.40 -12.16 -0.37
C VAL A 210 -3.50 -11.17 -1.10
N THR A 211 -2.90 -10.24 -0.37
CA THR A 211 -2.04 -9.21 -0.94
C THR A 211 -0.75 -9.81 -1.49
N GLN A 212 -0.30 -9.30 -2.64
CA GLN A 212 1.01 -9.59 -3.23
C GLN A 212 1.94 -8.36 -3.17
N GLY A 213 1.37 -7.20 -2.84
CA GLY A 213 2.05 -5.93 -2.67
C GLY A 213 1.12 -4.77 -3.00
N GLU A 214 1.68 -3.57 -3.07
CA GLU A 214 0.98 -2.37 -3.51
C GLU A 214 1.76 -1.70 -4.64
N ASP A 215 1.06 -1.06 -5.57
CA ASP A 215 1.71 -0.18 -6.55
C ASP A 215 2.02 1.20 -5.94
N ARG A 216 2.62 2.09 -6.74
CA ARG A 216 3.05 3.42 -6.26
C ARG A 216 1.90 4.31 -5.80
N SER A 217 0.70 4.10 -6.32
CA SER A 217 -0.52 4.82 -5.91
C SER A 217 -1.15 4.22 -4.65
N GLY A 218 -0.59 3.12 -4.14
CA GLY A 218 -1.17 2.33 -3.08
C GLY A 218 -2.32 1.42 -3.56
N GLN A 219 -2.47 1.18 -4.86
CA GLN A 219 -3.42 0.16 -5.30
C GLN A 219 -2.88 -1.22 -4.88
N ILE A 220 -3.69 -1.99 -4.16
CA ILE A 220 -3.35 -3.35 -3.75
C ILE A 220 -3.25 -4.20 -5.01
N ILE A 221 -2.21 -5.01 -5.12
CA ILE A 221 -2.10 -6.10 -6.09
C ILE A 221 -2.38 -7.38 -5.31
N GLY A 222 -3.36 -8.18 -5.73
CA GLY A 222 -3.78 -9.33 -4.92
C GLY A 222 -4.45 -10.47 -5.66
N ASP A 223 -4.38 -11.65 -5.05
CA ASP A 223 -5.15 -12.83 -5.42
C ASP A 223 -6.52 -12.76 -4.75
N VAL A 224 -7.59 -12.78 -5.53
CA VAL A 224 -8.95 -12.58 -5.04
C VAL A 224 -9.70 -13.91 -5.05
N TYR A 225 -10.40 -14.19 -3.94
CA TYR A 225 -11.14 -15.41 -3.71
C TYR A 225 -12.59 -15.09 -3.39
N LEU A 226 -13.50 -15.69 -4.15
CA LEU A 226 -14.95 -15.63 -3.92
C LEU A 226 -15.39 -16.86 -3.14
N LYS A 227 -16.25 -16.67 -2.13
CA LYS A 227 -16.95 -17.81 -1.51
C LYS A 227 -17.95 -18.38 -2.52
N GLY A 228 -17.93 -19.70 -2.71
CA GLY A 228 -18.90 -20.42 -3.53
C GLY A 228 -20.35 -20.15 -3.08
N ALA A 229 -21.29 -20.12 -4.03
CA ALA A 229 -22.70 -19.82 -3.78
C ALA A 229 -23.42 -20.91 -2.97
N GLU A 230 -22.83 -22.10 -2.84
CA GLU A 230 -23.39 -23.21 -2.09
C GLU A 230 -22.33 -23.78 -1.14
N ALA A 231 -22.69 -23.94 0.12
CA ALA A 231 -21.88 -24.62 1.13
C ALA A 231 -21.91 -26.14 0.85
N THR A 232 -21.27 -26.56 -0.23
CA THR A 232 -20.91 -27.97 -0.43
C THR A 232 -19.90 -28.36 0.65
N PRO A 233 -19.94 -29.58 1.21
CA PRO A 233 -18.89 -30.07 2.10
C PRO A 233 -17.55 -30.01 1.36
N GLY A 234 -16.73 -29.01 1.67
CA GLY A 234 -15.50 -28.70 0.94
C GLY A 234 -15.12 -27.21 0.87
N ASN A 235 -16.05 -26.27 1.06
CA ASN A 235 -15.77 -24.81 1.12
C ASN A 235 -14.76 -24.32 0.05
N GLU A 236 -14.90 -24.77 -1.20
CA GLU A 236 -13.99 -24.35 -2.27
C GLU A 236 -14.24 -22.89 -2.63
N GLU A 237 -13.26 -22.04 -2.34
CA GLU A 237 -13.24 -20.68 -2.82
C GLU A 237 -12.87 -20.66 -4.31
N ILE A 238 -13.54 -19.82 -5.08
CA ILE A 238 -13.20 -19.59 -6.49
C ILE A 238 -12.06 -18.57 -6.51
N HIS A 239 -10.88 -18.97 -6.99
CA HIS A 239 -9.81 -18.02 -7.30
C HIS A 239 -10.20 -17.22 -8.54
N LEU A 240 -10.62 -15.98 -8.30
CA LEU A 240 -11.24 -15.10 -9.29
C LEU A 240 -10.27 -14.79 -10.44
N ASN A 241 -8.99 -14.56 -10.16
CA ASN A 241 -8.00 -14.21 -11.18
C ASN A 241 -7.90 -15.32 -12.25
N ASN A 242 -7.78 -16.59 -11.82
CA ASN A 242 -7.80 -17.73 -12.73
C ASN A 242 -9.15 -17.87 -13.44
N HIS A 243 -10.27 -17.67 -12.72
CA HIS A 243 -11.61 -17.75 -13.29
C HIS A 243 -11.81 -16.75 -14.44
N LEU A 244 -11.33 -15.52 -14.31
CA LEU A 244 -11.44 -14.51 -15.38
C LEU A 244 -10.64 -14.91 -16.62
N VAL A 245 -9.43 -15.45 -16.46
CA VAL A 245 -8.62 -15.89 -17.60
C VAL A 245 -9.22 -17.13 -18.27
N GLU A 246 -9.64 -18.12 -17.49
CA GLU A 246 -10.29 -19.35 -17.98
C GLU A 246 -11.53 -19.07 -18.84
N ASN A 247 -12.31 -18.04 -18.47
CA ASN A 247 -13.53 -17.65 -19.18
C ASN A 247 -13.29 -16.59 -20.26
N GLY A 248 -12.03 -16.27 -20.58
CA GLY A 248 -11.67 -15.32 -21.63
C GLY A 248 -12.10 -13.88 -21.32
N LEU A 249 -12.11 -13.49 -20.05
CA LEU A 249 -12.42 -12.12 -19.62
C LEU A 249 -11.17 -11.25 -19.42
N ALA A 250 -10.01 -11.88 -19.23
CA ALA A 250 -8.73 -11.23 -19.09
C ALA A 250 -7.60 -12.05 -19.73
N TRP A 251 -6.48 -11.40 -20.00
CA TRP A 251 -5.25 -12.03 -20.47
C TRP A 251 -4.38 -12.45 -19.29
N HIS A 252 -3.58 -13.51 -19.46
CA HIS A 252 -2.46 -13.79 -18.56
C HIS A 252 -1.38 -12.73 -18.79
N PHE A 253 -1.08 -11.94 -17.75
CA PHE A 253 -0.10 -10.87 -17.85
C PHE A 253 1.33 -11.41 -17.61
N VAL A 254 1.87 -12.08 -18.63
CA VAL A 254 3.18 -12.76 -18.60
C VAL A 254 4.31 -11.86 -18.09
N ARG A 255 4.28 -10.56 -18.38
CA ARG A 255 5.32 -9.61 -17.91
C ARG A 255 5.46 -9.58 -16.39
N PHE A 256 4.35 -9.73 -15.65
CA PHE A 256 4.34 -9.66 -14.18
C PHE A 256 4.15 -11.02 -13.51
N ALA A 257 3.69 -12.04 -14.24
CA ALA A 257 3.51 -13.38 -13.71
C ALA A 257 4.01 -14.47 -14.69
N PRO A 258 5.28 -14.42 -15.13
CA PRO A 258 5.78 -15.30 -16.21
C PRO A 258 5.73 -16.79 -15.83
N ASP A 259 5.95 -17.11 -14.55
CA ASP A 259 6.02 -18.49 -14.06
C ASP A 259 4.67 -19.03 -13.54
N ASN A 260 3.58 -18.27 -13.69
CA ASN A 260 2.26 -18.72 -13.24
C ASN A 260 1.64 -19.72 -14.22
N LYS A 261 1.98 -21.00 -14.02
CA LYS A 261 1.51 -22.13 -14.85
C LYS A 261 -0.01 -22.28 -14.84
N THR A 262 -0.68 -21.89 -13.76
CA THR A 262 -2.14 -22.00 -13.66
C THR A 262 -2.82 -20.99 -14.56
N LEU A 263 -2.37 -19.73 -14.55
CA LEU A 263 -2.87 -18.71 -15.49
C LEU A 263 -2.57 -19.08 -16.94
N ALA A 264 -1.35 -19.53 -17.23
CA ALA A 264 -0.97 -19.97 -18.58
C ALA A 264 -1.88 -21.11 -19.09
N SER A 265 -2.13 -22.11 -18.25
CA SER A 265 -3.02 -23.23 -18.61
C SER A 265 -4.47 -22.78 -18.76
N SER A 266 -4.91 -21.81 -17.97
CA SER A 266 -6.27 -21.27 -18.04
C SER A 266 -6.48 -20.46 -19.32
N GLU A 267 -5.49 -19.67 -19.72
CA GLU A 267 -5.54 -18.94 -20.98
C GLU A 267 -5.57 -19.89 -22.17
N GLN A 268 -4.76 -20.96 -22.14
CA GLN A 268 -4.77 -21.96 -23.19
C GLN A 268 -6.14 -22.62 -23.35
N ARG A 269 -6.80 -23.00 -22.25
CA ARG A 269 -8.16 -23.56 -22.29
C ARG A 269 -9.18 -22.55 -22.81
N ALA A 270 -9.07 -21.28 -22.42
CA ALA A 270 -9.94 -20.23 -22.92
C ALA A 270 -9.80 -20.04 -24.44
N ARG A 271 -8.57 -20.10 -24.97
CA ARG A 271 -8.26 -20.06 -26.41
C ARG A 271 -8.84 -21.26 -27.15
N ASP A 272 -8.59 -22.48 -26.65
CA ASP A 272 -9.05 -23.72 -27.26
C ASP A 272 -10.59 -23.77 -27.36
N ASN A 273 -11.27 -23.25 -26.34
CA ASN A 273 -12.73 -23.19 -26.26
C ASN A 273 -13.33 -21.94 -26.93
N LYS A 274 -12.52 -21.02 -27.45
CA LYS A 274 -12.97 -19.71 -27.97
C LYS A 274 -13.85 -18.96 -26.96
N ALA A 275 -13.48 -19.02 -25.68
CA ALA A 275 -14.24 -18.40 -24.60
C ALA A 275 -14.03 -16.89 -24.59
N GLY A 276 -15.09 -16.13 -24.27
CA GLY A 276 -15.00 -14.67 -24.09
C GLY A 276 -14.34 -13.94 -25.26
N LEU A 277 -13.27 -13.19 -24.98
CA LEU A 277 -12.51 -12.43 -25.97
C LEU A 277 -11.87 -13.31 -27.05
N TRP A 278 -11.63 -14.60 -26.77
CA TRP A 278 -11.03 -15.54 -27.74
C TRP A 278 -12.01 -15.99 -28.83
N ALA A 279 -13.29 -15.60 -28.76
CA ALA A 279 -14.24 -15.76 -29.85
C ALA A 279 -14.01 -14.73 -30.99
N GLU A 280 -13.29 -13.65 -30.72
CA GLU A 280 -12.95 -12.64 -31.73
C GLU A 280 -11.91 -13.19 -32.73
N ALA A 281 -11.92 -12.64 -33.95
CA ALA A 281 -11.04 -13.13 -35.02
C ALA A 281 -9.56 -12.80 -34.77
N ASP A 282 -9.27 -11.63 -34.18
CA ASP A 282 -7.92 -11.16 -33.88
C ASP A 282 -7.91 -10.37 -32.56
N PRO A 283 -8.02 -11.05 -31.40
CA PRO A 283 -8.03 -10.39 -30.11
C PRO A 283 -6.67 -9.77 -29.81
N VAL A 284 -6.65 -8.47 -29.56
CA VAL A 284 -5.44 -7.72 -29.20
C VAL A 284 -5.23 -7.76 -27.70
N ALA A 285 -3.99 -7.90 -27.22
CA ALA A 285 -3.71 -7.82 -25.78
C ALA A 285 -3.78 -6.36 -25.27
N PRO A 286 -4.15 -6.10 -24.01
CA PRO A 286 -4.35 -4.72 -23.54
C PRO A 286 -3.05 -3.90 -23.56
N TRP A 287 -1.89 -4.52 -23.29
CA TRP A 287 -0.60 -3.86 -23.42
C TRP A 287 -0.21 -3.52 -24.87
N ASP A 288 -0.71 -4.25 -25.87
CA ASP A 288 -0.49 -3.95 -27.29
C ASP A 288 -1.44 -2.84 -27.74
N TRP A 289 -2.71 -2.91 -27.31
CA TRP A 289 -3.70 -1.85 -27.52
C TRP A 289 -3.21 -0.51 -26.98
N ARG A 290 -2.72 -0.46 -25.73
CA ARG A 290 -2.14 0.74 -25.12
C ARG A 290 -1.00 1.35 -25.96
N ARG A 291 -0.13 0.52 -26.55
CA ARG A 291 0.96 1.00 -27.43
C ARG A 291 0.41 1.62 -28.72
N GLN A 292 -0.52 0.94 -29.38
CA GLN A 292 -1.14 1.43 -30.62
C GLN A 292 -1.86 2.77 -30.41
N GLN A 293 -2.55 2.96 -29.28
CA GLN A 293 -3.21 4.23 -28.96
C GLN A 293 -2.21 5.35 -28.67
N ALA A 294 -1.09 5.05 -28.01
CA ALA A 294 -0.03 6.01 -27.75
C ALA A 294 0.64 6.50 -29.05
N GLU A 295 0.91 5.59 -29.99
CA GLU A 295 1.46 5.90 -31.32
C GLU A 295 0.51 6.81 -32.11
N LYS A 296 -0.76 6.45 -32.21
CA LYS A 296 -1.80 7.26 -32.88
C LYS A 296 -1.94 8.67 -32.30
N ARG A 297 -1.69 8.85 -31.00
CA ARG A 297 -1.74 10.18 -30.36
C ARG A 297 -0.50 11.01 -30.69
N ASN A 298 0.66 10.38 -30.85
CA ASN A 298 1.89 11.06 -31.21
C ASN A 298 1.89 11.47 -32.68
N ASP A 299 1.29 10.67 -33.57
CA ASP A 299 1.16 11.00 -35.00
C ASP A 299 0.16 12.14 -35.29
N LYS A 300 -0.70 12.48 -34.31
CA LYS A 300 -1.67 13.58 -34.39
C LYS A 300 -1.17 14.90 -33.80
N LYS A 301 0.03 14.94 -33.23
CA LYS A 301 0.67 16.14 -32.68
C LYS A 301 1.70 16.69 -33.65
#